data_AF-A0A382I6K6-F1
#
_entry.id   AF-A0A382I6K6-F1
#
_cell.length_a   1.000
_cell.length_b   1.000
_cell.length_c   1.000
_cell.angle_alpha   90.00
_cell.angle_beta   90.00
_cell.angle_gamma   90.00
#
_symmetry.space_group_name_H-M   'P 1'
#
loop_
_entity.id
_entity.type
_entity.pdbx_description
1 polymer ?
#
loop_
_entity_poly.entity_id
_entity_poly.type
_entity_poly.pdbx_seq_one_letter_code
_entity_poly.pdbx_strand_id
1 'polypeptide(L)'
;MLGLLAAWPSAWAQDWRPIIVPGDAGAKRSVGTGWYRCWVKVPDNWATLGGRDLWVESVTLTIDSSHTAHEAFINGHRLGGAGSFPPDTKPSDAKPKRYKLPPGGLAKGKWNELAIKVFNRDGLGQFRGNGPSIQGYFLECLFSGEWEFQAGTEPPPPGQALAAKPLRAAYDQFHEASRVLFEAQ
;
A
#
# COMPACT_ATOMS: atom_id res chain seq x y z
N MET A 1 -36.50 -39.32 -1.57
CA MET A 1 -36.44 -38.06 -2.34
C MET A 1 -35.15 -37.35 -1.91
N LEU A 2 -34.02 -37.63 -2.58
CA LEU A 2 -32.75 -36.98 -2.29
C LEU A 2 -32.73 -35.62 -2.99
N GLY A 3 -32.74 -34.53 -2.22
CA GLY A 3 -32.48 -33.19 -2.75
C GLY A 3 -31.00 -33.04 -3.04
N LEU A 4 -30.64 -32.96 -4.32
CA LEU A 4 -29.33 -32.43 -4.72
C LEU A 4 -29.32 -30.94 -4.35
N LEU A 5 -28.58 -30.58 -3.30
CA LEU A 5 -28.13 -29.21 -3.11
C LEU A 5 -27.10 -28.93 -4.19
N ALA A 6 -27.52 -28.21 -5.23
CA ALA A 6 -26.60 -27.57 -6.15
C ALA A 6 -25.76 -26.57 -5.35
N ALA A 7 -24.50 -26.91 -5.08
CA ALA A 7 -23.53 -25.95 -4.61
C ALA A 7 -23.33 -24.94 -5.75
N TRP A 8 -23.93 -23.76 -5.62
CA TRP A 8 -23.56 -22.65 -6.47
C TRP A 8 -22.08 -22.34 -6.23
N PRO A 9 -21.24 -22.26 -7.27
CA PRO A 9 -19.88 -21.79 -7.08
C PRO A 9 -19.99 -20.37 -6.50
N SER A 10 -19.47 -20.17 -5.28
CA SER A 10 -19.25 -18.84 -4.74
C SER A 10 -18.55 -18.00 -5.81
N ALA A 11 -19.12 -16.84 -6.12
CA ALA A 11 -18.53 -15.88 -7.03
C ALA A 11 -17.11 -15.55 -6.54
N TRP A 12 -16.12 -16.18 -7.19
CA TRP A 12 -14.69 -15.88 -7.18
C TRP A 12 -14.12 -15.38 -5.85
N ALA A 13 -13.44 -16.27 -5.12
CA ALA A 13 -12.26 -15.83 -4.38
C ALA A 13 -11.34 -15.16 -5.40
N GLN A 14 -11.37 -13.83 -5.50
CA GLN A 14 -10.50 -13.11 -6.42
C GLN A 14 -9.09 -13.24 -5.89
N ASP A 15 -8.31 -14.15 -6.47
CA ASP A 15 -6.95 -14.40 -6.05
C ASP A 15 -6.06 -13.20 -6.37
N TRP A 16 -5.22 -12.86 -5.40
CA TRP A 16 -4.14 -11.90 -5.56
C TRP A 16 -3.20 -12.35 -6.67
N ARG A 17 -3.02 -11.50 -7.69
CA ARG A 17 -2.08 -11.73 -8.80
C ARG A 17 -0.82 -10.88 -8.65
N PRO A 18 0.35 -11.37 -9.09
CA PRO A 18 1.55 -10.54 -9.13
C PRO A 18 1.38 -9.37 -10.11
N ILE A 19 1.94 -8.21 -9.77
CA ILE A 19 2.03 -7.03 -10.63
C ILE A 19 3.32 -6.26 -10.35
N ILE A 20 3.85 -5.54 -11.34
CA ILE A 20 5.00 -4.65 -11.15
C ILE A 20 4.53 -3.22 -10.89
N VAL A 21 5.04 -2.62 -9.82
CA VAL A 21 4.83 -1.21 -9.44
C VAL A 21 6.16 -0.44 -9.53
N PRO A 22 6.19 0.75 -10.15
CA PRO A 22 5.08 1.42 -10.84
C PRO A 22 4.66 0.73 -12.15
N GLY A 23 5.53 -0.15 -12.67
CA GLY A 23 5.40 -0.80 -13.97
C GLY A 23 5.59 0.18 -15.13
N ASP A 24 5.32 -0.29 -16.35
CA ASP A 24 5.57 0.49 -17.57
C ASP A 24 4.72 1.77 -17.64
N ALA A 25 5.37 2.89 -17.94
CA ALA A 25 4.71 4.18 -18.09
C ALA A 25 3.73 4.13 -19.28
N GLY A 26 2.48 4.56 -19.06
CA GLY A 26 1.46 4.60 -20.10
C GLY A 26 0.79 3.26 -20.41
N ALA A 27 1.16 2.18 -19.72
CA ALA A 27 0.41 0.92 -19.79
C ALA A 27 -0.99 1.11 -19.20
N LYS A 28 -2.02 0.65 -19.92
CA LYS A 28 -3.38 0.66 -19.40
C LYS A 28 -3.47 -0.22 -18.14
N ARG A 29 -4.10 0.32 -17.10
CA ARG A 29 -4.40 -0.41 -15.86
C ARG A 29 -5.88 -0.78 -15.81
N SER A 30 -6.23 -1.64 -14.85
CA SER A 30 -7.62 -2.06 -14.66
C SER A 30 -8.48 -0.85 -14.29
N VAL A 31 -9.61 -0.68 -14.98
CA VAL A 31 -10.62 0.35 -14.67
C VAL A 31 -11.39 -0.06 -13.42
N GLY A 32 -11.76 0.92 -12.60
CA GLY A 32 -12.53 0.71 -11.38
C GLY A 32 -11.67 0.68 -10.12
N THR A 33 -12.18 0.05 -9.07
CA THR A 33 -11.45 -0.10 -7.82
C THR A 33 -10.55 -1.33 -7.87
N GLY A 34 -9.38 -1.22 -7.23
CA GLY A 34 -8.50 -2.35 -6.99
C GLY A 34 -7.63 -2.11 -5.76
N TRP A 35 -7.00 -3.18 -5.32
CA TRP A 35 -6.11 -3.22 -4.16
C TRP A 35 -4.73 -3.66 -4.60
N TYR A 36 -3.72 -2.97 -4.08
CA TYR A 36 -2.33 -3.36 -4.13
C TYR A 36 -1.88 -3.70 -2.73
N ARG A 37 -1.06 -4.73 -2.55
CA ARG A 37 -0.36 -4.94 -1.28
C ARG A 37 1.06 -5.46 -1.44
N CYS A 38 1.86 -5.16 -0.43
CA CYS A 38 3.17 -5.73 -0.21
C CYS A 38 3.47 -5.79 1.29
N TRP A 39 4.60 -6.37 1.65
CA TRP A 39 5.06 -6.45 3.03
C TRP A 39 6.46 -5.89 3.18
N VAL A 40 6.68 -5.19 4.30
CA VAL A 40 7.99 -4.64 4.64
C VAL A 40 8.43 -5.07 6.03
N LYS A 41 9.68 -5.53 6.15
CA LYS A 41 10.33 -5.72 7.44
C LYS A 41 11.18 -4.50 7.75
N VAL A 42 10.66 -3.61 8.59
CA VAL A 42 11.32 -2.36 8.96
C VAL A 42 12.43 -2.58 9.99
N PRO A 43 13.40 -1.66 10.09
CA PRO A 43 14.32 -1.59 11.22
C PRO A 43 13.58 -1.57 12.56
N ASP A 44 14.08 -2.34 13.53
CA ASP A 44 13.42 -2.52 14.83
C ASP A 44 13.20 -1.21 15.61
N ASN A 45 14.08 -0.22 15.42
CA ASN A 45 13.97 1.10 16.04
C ASN A 45 12.80 1.94 15.49
N TRP A 46 12.23 1.60 14.34
CA TRP A 46 11.02 2.26 13.80
C TRP A 46 9.73 1.75 14.47
N ALA A 47 9.79 0.60 15.14
CA ALA A 47 8.65 -0.07 15.75
C ALA A 47 8.79 -0.24 17.29
N THR A 48 9.87 0.28 17.89
CA THR A 48 10.08 0.20 19.33
C THR A 48 9.40 1.38 20.03
N LEU A 49 8.41 1.08 20.88
CA LEU A 49 7.70 2.08 21.67
C LEU A 49 8.41 2.30 23.01
N GLY A 50 8.94 3.51 23.25
CA GLY A 50 9.50 3.89 24.55
C GLY A 50 10.60 4.95 24.46
N GLY A 51 10.29 6.19 24.85
CA GLY A 51 11.19 7.36 24.80
C GLY A 51 10.84 8.33 23.66
N ARG A 52 11.39 9.56 23.68
CA ARG A 52 11.32 10.54 22.57
C ARG A 52 12.11 10.05 21.36
N ASP A 53 11.77 8.88 20.85
CA ASP A 53 12.45 8.30 19.70
C ASP A 53 11.92 8.98 18.43
N LEU A 54 12.64 10.03 18.03
CA LEU A 54 12.47 10.76 16.77
C LEU A 54 12.33 9.80 15.56
N TRP A 55 12.88 8.59 15.67
CA TRP A 55 12.75 7.51 14.72
C TRP A 55 11.31 7.11 14.43
N VAL A 56 10.53 6.79 15.46
CA VAL A 56 9.12 6.37 15.30
C VAL A 56 8.27 7.54 14.84
N GLU A 57 8.55 8.74 15.36
CA GLU A 57 7.80 9.95 15.04
C GLU A 57 8.10 10.51 13.64
N SER A 58 9.16 10.04 12.98
CA SER A 58 9.58 10.48 11.64
C SER A 58 9.20 9.51 10.52
N VAL A 59 8.62 8.34 10.83
CA VAL A 59 8.27 7.36 9.80
C VAL A 59 7.11 7.88 8.96
N THR A 60 7.32 7.90 7.65
CA THR A 60 6.34 8.37 6.69
C THR A 60 6.25 7.44 5.48
N LEU A 61 5.03 7.25 4.99
CA LEU A 61 4.73 6.61 3.71
C LEU A 61 4.52 7.70 2.66
N THR A 62 5.26 7.62 1.56
CA THR A 62 5.06 8.48 0.40
C THR A 62 4.42 7.70 -0.73
N ILE A 63 3.36 8.24 -1.31
CA ILE A 63 2.69 7.71 -2.51
C ILE A 63 2.69 8.80 -3.57
N ASP A 64 3.39 8.55 -4.66
CA ASP A 64 3.25 9.31 -5.90
C ASP A 64 2.40 8.51 -6.89
N SER A 65 1.20 9.02 -7.17
CA SER A 65 0.16 8.32 -7.93
C SER A 65 -0.68 9.32 -8.72
N SER A 66 -1.07 8.92 -9.94
CA SER A 66 -2.08 9.59 -10.77
C SER A 66 -3.44 8.90 -10.77
N HIS A 67 -3.66 7.91 -9.90
CA HIS A 67 -4.98 7.31 -9.73
C HIS A 67 -6.03 8.36 -9.34
N THR A 68 -7.27 8.17 -9.81
CA THR A 68 -8.39 9.08 -9.52
C THR A 68 -8.59 9.23 -8.01
N ALA A 69 -8.49 8.13 -7.27
CA ALA A 69 -8.39 8.17 -5.81
C ALA A 69 -7.47 7.07 -5.30
N HIS A 70 -6.93 7.25 -4.10
CA HIS A 70 -6.27 6.19 -3.36
C HIS A 70 -6.47 6.33 -1.86
N GLU A 71 -6.38 5.21 -1.14
CA GLU A 71 -6.28 5.12 0.32
C GLU A 71 -5.16 4.16 0.70
N ALA A 72 -4.35 4.57 1.67
CA ALA A 72 -3.23 3.79 2.17
C ALA A 72 -3.52 3.22 3.55
N PHE A 73 -3.08 1.99 3.78
CA PHE A 73 -3.25 1.26 5.02
C PHE A 73 -1.93 0.60 5.43
N ILE A 74 -1.63 0.61 6.72
CA ILE A 74 -0.56 -0.20 7.30
C ILE A 74 -1.18 -1.18 8.29
N ASN A 75 -0.95 -2.48 8.11
CA ASN A 75 -1.54 -3.53 8.96
C ASN A 75 -3.05 -3.32 9.20
N GLY A 76 -3.80 -3.02 8.14
CA GLY A 76 -5.25 -2.76 8.20
C GLY A 76 -5.65 -1.39 8.76
N HIS A 77 -4.74 -0.59 9.31
CA HIS A 77 -5.02 0.75 9.81
C HIS A 77 -4.87 1.79 8.71
N ARG A 78 -5.93 2.57 8.46
CA ARG A 78 -5.95 3.63 7.45
C ARG A 78 -5.02 4.77 7.85
N LEU A 79 -4.08 5.13 6.96
CA LEU A 79 -3.18 6.26 7.12
C LEU A 79 -3.74 7.55 6.51
N GLY A 80 -4.48 7.43 5.40
CA GLY A 80 -5.00 8.57 4.65
C GLY A 80 -5.28 8.23 3.19
N GLY A 81 -5.64 9.24 2.40
CA GLY A 81 -5.94 9.07 0.98
C GLY A 81 -5.95 10.39 0.22
N ALA A 82 -6.22 10.33 -1.08
CA ALA A 82 -6.46 11.48 -1.94
C ALA A 82 -7.55 11.17 -2.97
N GLY A 83 -8.31 12.18 -3.37
CA GLY A 83 -9.54 12.00 -4.14
C GLY A 83 -10.65 11.34 -3.32
N SER A 84 -11.76 10.99 -3.96
CA SER A 84 -12.84 10.19 -3.36
C SER A 84 -13.26 9.06 -4.28
N PHE A 85 -13.67 7.95 -3.67
CA PHE A 85 -14.19 6.77 -4.35
C PHE A 85 -15.65 6.98 -4.78
N PRO A 86 -16.19 6.17 -5.70
CA PRO A 86 -17.62 6.18 -6.03
C PRO A 86 -18.53 6.05 -4.80
N PRO A 87 -19.77 6.62 -4.85
CA PRO A 87 -20.38 7.26 -6.02
C PRO A 87 -19.91 8.71 -6.28
N ASP A 88 -19.61 9.48 -5.25
CA ASP A 88 -19.28 10.91 -5.35
C ASP A 88 -17.79 11.15 -5.65
N THR A 89 -17.35 10.65 -6.80
CA THR A 89 -15.93 10.61 -7.15
C THR A 89 -15.39 12.00 -7.48
N LYS A 90 -14.38 12.44 -6.73
CA LYS A 90 -13.57 13.63 -6.98
C LYS A 90 -12.13 13.18 -7.27
N PRO A 91 -11.53 13.58 -8.39
CA PRO A 91 -10.16 13.21 -8.69
C PRO A 91 -9.20 13.77 -7.64
N SER A 92 -8.14 13.02 -7.35
CA SER A 92 -6.99 13.53 -6.61
C SER A 92 -6.33 14.68 -7.40
N ASP A 93 -5.54 15.50 -6.71
CA ASP A 93 -4.73 16.55 -7.35
C ASP A 93 -3.50 16.01 -8.07
N ALA A 94 -3.35 14.68 -8.14
CA ALA A 94 -2.19 13.98 -8.68
C ALA A 94 -0.84 14.53 -8.16
N LYS A 95 -0.80 15.05 -6.94
CA LYS A 95 0.46 15.41 -6.25
C LYS A 95 0.88 14.27 -5.34
N PRO A 96 2.19 14.06 -5.12
CA PRO A 96 2.68 13.12 -4.13
C PRO A 96 2.05 13.38 -2.76
N LYS A 97 1.66 12.30 -2.08
CA LYS A 97 1.07 12.35 -0.73
C LYS A 97 1.99 11.68 0.26
N ARG A 98 2.15 12.32 1.41
CA ARG A 98 2.94 11.83 2.53
C ARG A 98 2.03 11.59 3.72
N TYR A 99 2.11 10.40 4.29
CA TYR A 99 1.31 9.99 5.44
C TYR A 99 2.24 9.65 6.59
N LYS A 100 2.02 10.28 7.74
CA LYS A 100 2.74 9.93 8.97
C LYS A 100 2.23 8.56 9.45
N LEU A 101 3.15 7.66 9.79
CA LEU A 101 2.78 6.43 10.47
C LEU A 101 2.64 6.73 11.96
N PRO A 102 1.50 6.44 12.59
CA PRO A 102 1.34 6.63 14.03
C PRO A 102 2.26 5.65 14.79
N PRO A 103 2.80 6.05 15.95
CA PRO A 103 3.50 5.13 16.84
C PRO A 103 2.65 3.89 17.14
N GLY A 104 3.25 2.71 17.01
CA GLY A 104 2.57 1.43 17.21
C GLY A 104 1.85 0.88 15.98
N GLY A 105 1.83 1.62 14.86
CA GLY A 105 1.29 1.12 13.59
C GLY A 105 2.16 0.02 12.93
N LEU A 106 3.42 -0.10 13.34
CA LEU A 106 4.36 -1.11 12.88
C LEU A 106 4.59 -2.16 13.96
N ALA A 107 4.47 -3.43 13.59
CA ALA A 107 4.82 -4.57 14.41
C ALA A 107 6.32 -4.87 14.28
N LYS A 108 7.04 -4.72 15.39
CA LYS A 108 8.48 -4.99 15.49
C LYS A 108 8.83 -6.43 15.09
N GLY A 109 9.93 -6.59 14.35
CA GLY A 109 10.43 -7.90 13.90
C GLY A 109 9.55 -8.64 12.89
N LYS A 110 8.39 -8.09 12.52
CA LYS A 110 7.41 -8.70 11.60
C LYS A 110 7.43 -8.04 10.22
N TRP A 111 6.80 -8.73 9.27
CA TRP A 111 6.54 -8.26 7.92
C TRP A 111 5.22 -7.47 7.92
N ASN A 112 5.32 -6.15 7.95
CA ASN A 112 4.19 -5.24 8.03
C ASN A 112 3.52 -5.09 6.67
N GLU A 113 2.21 -5.29 6.59
CA GLU A 113 1.48 -5.15 5.32
C GLU A 113 1.26 -3.67 5.00
N LEU A 114 1.67 -3.25 3.81
CA LEU A 114 1.21 -2.02 3.18
C LEU A 114 0.16 -2.40 2.14
N ALA A 115 -1.06 -1.88 2.32
CA ALA A 115 -2.12 -2.01 1.32
C ALA A 115 -2.52 -0.63 0.78
N ILE A 116 -2.75 -0.55 -0.52
CA ILE A 116 -3.20 0.66 -1.21
C ILE A 116 -4.44 0.31 -2.01
N LYS A 117 -5.58 0.86 -1.59
CA LYS A 117 -6.80 0.86 -2.39
C LYS A 117 -6.69 1.98 -3.42
N VAL A 118 -7.02 1.71 -4.66
CA VAL A 118 -7.08 2.73 -5.72
C VAL A 118 -8.44 2.73 -6.40
N PHE A 119 -8.83 3.88 -6.92
CA PHE A 119 -9.87 3.99 -7.94
C PHE A 119 -9.26 4.57 -9.20
N ASN A 120 -9.39 3.86 -10.31
CA ASN A 120 -8.92 4.27 -11.61
C ASN A 120 -10.11 4.44 -12.56
N ARG A 121 -10.58 5.69 -12.73
CA ARG A 121 -11.81 5.96 -13.49
C ARG A 121 -11.70 5.60 -14.97
N ASP A 122 -10.55 5.87 -15.58
CA ASP A 122 -10.30 5.78 -17.03
C ASP A 122 -9.23 4.74 -17.40
N GLY A 123 -8.59 4.11 -16.41
CA GLY A 123 -7.53 3.13 -16.63
C GLY A 123 -6.16 3.76 -16.89
N LEU A 124 -6.02 5.08 -16.74
CA LEU A 124 -4.78 5.83 -16.97
C LEU A 124 -4.00 6.14 -15.68
N GLY A 125 -4.65 5.97 -14.52
CA GLY A 125 -3.99 6.09 -13.23
C GLY A 125 -2.86 5.08 -13.02
N GLN A 126 -1.73 5.54 -12.50
CA GLN A 126 -0.55 4.73 -12.22
C GLN A 126 0.22 5.26 -11.01
N PHE A 127 1.01 4.40 -10.37
CA PHE A 127 2.09 4.87 -9.49
C PHE A 127 3.23 5.45 -10.35
N ARG A 128 3.99 6.42 -9.84
CA ARG A 128 5.03 7.13 -10.60
C ARG A 128 6.39 7.08 -9.90
N GLY A 129 7.44 7.52 -10.60
CA GLY A 129 8.81 7.56 -10.08
C GLY A 129 9.31 6.15 -9.72
N ASN A 130 9.71 5.95 -8.47
CA ASN A 130 10.12 4.63 -7.95
C ASN A 130 8.97 3.96 -7.15
N GLY A 131 7.72 4.28 -7.48
CA GLY A 131 6.58 3.78 -6.74
C GLY A 131 6.49 4.32 -5.30
N PRO A 132 5.60 3.72 -4.48
CA PRO A 132 5.49 4.06 -3.07
C PRO A 132 6.80 3.82 -2.30
N SER A 133 7.01 4.55 -1.20
CA SER A 133 8.17 4.34 -0.32
C SER A 133 7.85 4.59 1.14
N ILE A 134 8.59 3.94 2.03
CA ILE A 134 8.59 4.23 3.47
C ILE A 134 9.94 4.84 3.86
N GLN A 135 9.91 5.90 4.64
CA GLN A 135 11.10 6.68 5.00
C GLN A 135 11.02 7.07 6.47
N GLY A 136 12.13 6.85 7.19
CA GLY A 136 12.43 7.47 8.47
C GLY A 136 13.57 8.48 8.30
N TYR A 137 14.18 8.90 9.39
CA TYR A 137 15.17 9.99 9.34
C TYR A 137 16.40 9.70 8.46
N PHE A 138 16.97 8.50 8.56
CA PHE A 138 18.22 8.14 7.86
C PHE A 138 18.05 7.08 6.78
N LEU A 139 16.94 6.34 6.80
CA LEU A 139 16.74 5.20 5.91
C LEU A 139 15.43 5.33 5.16
N GLU A 140 15.44 4.88 3.90
CA GLU A 140 14.25 4.68 3.09
C GLU A 140 14.24 3.28 2.47
N CYS A 141 13.05 2.74 2.28
CA CYS A 141 12.80 1.56 1.48
C CYS A 141 11.85 1.94 0.34
N LEU A 142 12.27 1.65 -0.89
CA LEU A 142 11.48 1.87 -2.09
C LEU A 142 10.69 0.59 -2.38
N PHE A 143 9.38 0.74 -2.58
CA PHE A 143 8.51 -0.37 -2.93
C PHE A 143 8.42 -0.56 -4.45
N SER A 144 9.51 -0.36 -5.18
CA SER A 144 9.60 -0.69 -6.61
C SER A 144 9.67 -2.20 -6.80
N GLY A 145 9.00 -2.74 -7.83
CA GLY A 145 9.07 -4.14 -8.19
C GLY A 145 7.76 -4.87 -7.93
N GLU A 146 7.85 -6.08 -7.41
CA GLU A 146 6.70 -6.99 -7.33
C GLU A 146 5.74 -6.63 -6.19
N TRP A 147 4.46 -6.55 -6.54
CA TRP A 147 3.33 -6.37 -5.64
C TRP A 147 2.29 -7.45 -5.89
N GLU A 148 1.37 -7.61 -4.96
CA GLU A 148 0.14 -8.33 -5.18
C GLU A 148 -0.99 -7.35 -5.54
N PHE A 149 -1.82 -7.71 -6.53
CA PHE A 149 -2.98 -6.94 -6.95
C PHE A 149 -4.26 -7.77 -6.96
N GLN A 150 -5.36 -7.16 -6.55
CA GLN A 150 -6.72 -7.71 -6.63
C GLN A 150 -7.66 -6.64 -7.18
N ALA A 151 -8.52 -6.99 -8.13
CA ALA A 151 -9.54 -6.05 -8.62
C ALA A 151 -10.75 -6.02 -7.67
N GLY A 152 -11.61 -5.02 -7.82
CA GLY A 152 -12.87 -4.94 -7.09
C GLY A 152 -12.82 -4.08 -5.83
N THR A 153 -14.00 -3.93 -5.22
CA THR A 153 -14.24 -3.01 -4.10
C THR A 153 -14.16 -3.68 -2.74
N GLU A 154 -14.31 -5.00 -2.69
CA GLU A 154 -14.28 -5.76 -1.45
C GLU A 154 -12.93 -5.56 -0.77
N PRO A 155 -12.90 -5.14 0.50
CA PRO A 155 -11.65 -5.05 1.22
C PRO A 155 -11.07 -6.46 1.34
N PRO A 156 -9.78 -6.66 1.05
CA PRO A 156 -9.15 -7.93 1.34
C PRO A 156 -9.24 -8.23 2.85
N PRO A 157 -9.03 -9.50 3.27
CA PRO A 157 -8.91 -9.84 4.68
C PRO A 157 -8.00 -8.84 5.39
N PRO A 158 -8.31 -8.43 6.65
CA PRO A 158 -7.59 -7.36 7.31
C PRO A 158 -6.09 -7.63 7.28
N GLY A 159 -5.36 -6.65 6.73
CA GLY A 159 -3.92 -6.68 6.63
C GLY A 159 -3.27 -6.92 7.98
N GLN A 160 -2.61 -8.06 8.15
CA GLN A 160 -1.89 -8.35 9.39
C GLN A 160 -0.41 -8.45 9.11
N ALA A 161 0.39 -8.03 10.10
CA ALA A 161 1.82 -8.25 10.06
C ALA A 161 2.13 -9.75 10.16
N LEU A 162 2.94 -10.27 9.24
CA LEU A 162 3.30 -11.68 9.17
C LEU A 162 4.57 -11.97 9.97
N ALA A 163 4.62 -13.13 10.62
CA ALA A 163 5.83 -13.59 11.30
C ALA A 163 6.89 -14.09 10.30
N ALA A 164 6.46 -14.83 9.27
CA ALA A 164 7.32 -15.35 8.21
C ALA A 164 7.39 -14.39 7.02
N LYS A 165 8.50 -14.42 6.28
CA LYS A 165 8.65 -13.66 5.03
C LYS A 165 7.65 -14.20 4.00
N PRO A 166 6.81 -13.35 3.38
CA PRO A 166 5.94 -13.80 2.31
C PRO A 166 6.79 -14.18 1.08
N LEU A 167 6.26 -15.10 0.26
CA LEU A 167 6.96 -15.63 -0.91
C LEU A 167 7.21 -14.58 -2.00
N ARG A 168 6.43 -13.50 -2.00
CA ARG A 168 6.44 -12.41 -2.97
C ARG A 168 6.12 -11.08 -2.31
N ALA A 169 6.36 -9.99 -3.04
CA ALA A 169 6.05 -8.63 -2.61
C ALA A 169 6.62 -8.30 -1.21
N ALA A 170 7.85 -8.76 -0.95
CA ALA A 170 8.51 -8.66 0.35
C ALA A 170 9.73 -7.74 0.26
N TYR A 171 9.74 -6.70 1.07
CA TYR A 171 10.74 -5.63 1.06
C TYR A 171 11.52 -5.56 2.37
N ASP A 172 12.83 -5.67 2.31
CA ASP A 172 13.75 -5.57 3.45
C ASP A 172 15.06 -4.83 3.12
N GLN A 173 15.16 -4.25 1.92
CA GLN A 173 16.31 -3.48 1.49
C GLN A 173 16.09 -1.99 1.80
N PHE A 174 16.98 -1.45 2.63
CA PHE A 174 16.97 -0.04 3.04
C PHE A 174 18.24 0.65 2.60
N HIS A 175 18.10 1.91 2.20
CA HIS A 175 19.19 2.75 1.71
C HIS A 175 19.18 4.07 2.47
N GLU A 176 20.29 4.81 2.42
CA GLU A 176 20.33 6.14 3.01
C GLU A 176 19.27 7.04 2.38
N ALA A 177 18.50 7.71 3.23
CA ALA A 177 17.44 8.61 2.82
C ALA A 177 18.03 9.81 2.07
N SER A 178 17.96 9.79 0.74
CA SER A 178 18.50 10.84 -0.13
C SER A 178 17.42 11.81 -0.62
N ARG A 179 16.14 11.45 -0.45
CA ARG A 179 15.00 12.31 -0.76
C ARG A 179 14.81 13.32 0.35
N VAL A 180 14.89 14.61 -0.03
CA VAL A 180 14.53 15.73 0.85
C VAL A 180 13.15 15.42 1.45
N LEU A 181 13.04 15.46 2.78
CA LEU A 181 11.73 15.57 3.42
C LEU A 181 11.12 16.86 2.88
N PHE A 182 10.31 16.79 1.82
CA PHE A 182 9.69 17.97 1.22
C PHE A 182 9.11 18.84 2.35
N GLU A 183 9.46 20.13 2.33
CA GLU A 183 8.90 21.10 3.27
C GLU A 183 7.37 21.01 3.21
N ALA A 184 6.74 20.96 4.37
CA ALA A 184 5.29 21.03 4.45
C ALA A 184 4.86 22.37 3.84
N GLN A 185 4.10 22.32 2.74
CA GLN A 185 3.36 23.48 2.24
C GLN A 185 2.14 23.76 3.12
#